data_AF-A0AAV0BS08-F1
#
_entry.id   AF-A0AAV0BS08-F1
#
_cell.length_a   1.000
_cell.length_b   1.000
_cell.length_c   1.000
_cell.angle_alpha   90.00
_cell.angle_beta   90.00
_cell.angle_gamma   90.00
#
_symmetry.space_group_name_H-M   'P 1'
#
loop_
_entity.id
_entity.type
_entity.pdbx_description
1 polymer ?
#
loop_
_entity_poly.entity_id
_entity_poly.type
_entity_poly.pdbx_seq_one_letter_code
_entity_poly.pdbx_strand_id
1 'polypeptide(L)'
;MPLALNKLVPYSDEPITQSSFDPQPSAAVTQPTSHQSARSFLGKVNSASSIPKGYFSNRWRKNICKTIMKSYRIRPLGRSRENINIGGNINLRFGLNLPVKIRPFFCLSTTITLVVLLVIWFHPSLHALMPIPEKLFHFFGFLIITSLFYSIPEVEDQSKVIWYWNYFNEISTGLVCFFLGGFCTEIIQLVIPWKAFSWSDLISNQLGCLAGYKLSEYLHRRYRHRLELSKFYEPLSSLREIELPSDNEEDEGIGDLQRAEIAFGGLNDRNELSNVWSDRIDGETEYFNFKEDEED
;
A
#
# COMPACT_ATOMS: atom_id res chain seq x y z
N MET A 1 8.94 -69.24 -2.52
CA MET A 1 8.95 -68.02 -1.70
C MET A 1 7.51 -67.66 -1.39
N PRO A 2 7.11 -67.58 -0.11
CA PRO A 2 5.70 -67.42 0.27
C PRO A 2 5.24 -65.96 0.13
N LEU A 3 4.04 -65.81 -0.43
CA LEU A 3 3.32 -64.56 -0.64
C LEU A 3 2.85 -63.99 0.71
N ALA A 4 3.23 -62.74 1.00
CA ALA A 4 2.77 -62.02 2.17
C ALA A 4 1.28 -61.66 2.03
N LEU A 5 0.51 -62.22 2.94
CA LEU A 5 -0.92 -62.06 3.13
C LEU A 5 -1.25 -60.61 3.52
N ASN A 6 -1.91 -59.88 2.62
CA ASN A 6 -2.46 -58.55 2.92
C ASN A 6 -3.52 -58.67 4.03
N LYS A 7 -3.24 -57.99 5.13
CA LYS A 7 -4.09 -57.86 6.31
C LYS A 7 -5.26 -56.95 5.94
N LEU A 8 -6.41 -57.55 5.64
CA LEU A 8 -7.69 -56.88 5.48
C LEU A 8 -8.04 -56.13 6.77
N VAL A 9 -8.18 -54.81 6.66
CA VAL A 9 -8.79 -53.98 7.69
C VAL A 9 -10.30 -54.26 7.66
N PRO A 10 -10.95 -54.58 8.79
CA PRO A 10 -12.39 -54.78 8.82
C PRO A 10 -13.10 -53.45 8.59
N TYR A 11 -13.95 -53.41 7.57
CA TYR A 11 -14.94 -52.36 7.34
C TYR A 11 -15.97 -52.44 8.47
N SER A 12 -15.98 -51.47 9.37
CA SER A 12 -16.98 -51.33 10.42
C SER A 12 -18.22 -50.67 9.83
N ASP A 13 -19.25 -51.48 9.58
CA ASP A 13 -20.62 -51.02 9.31
C ASP A 13 -21.21 -50.40 10.59
N GLU A 14 -20.93 -49.12 10.83
CA GLU A 14 -21.76 -48.36 11.77
C GLU A 14 -23.05 -47.91 11.07
N PRO A 15 -24.23 -48.26 11.61
CA PRO A 15 -25.50 -47.82 11.05
C PRO A 15 -25.60 -46.30 11.21
N ILE A 16 -25.90 -45.63 10.10
CA ILE A 16 -26.32 -44.23 10.06
C ILE A 16 -27.54 -44.07 10.96
N THR A 17 -27.33 -43.59 12.18
CA THR A 17 -28.40 -43.14 13.06
C THR A 17 -29.01 -41.91 12.41
N GLN A 18 -30.15 -42.11 11.74
CA GLN A 18 -31.02 -41.03 11.28
C GLN A 18 -31.41 -40.19 12.49
N SER A 19 -30.79 -39.02 12.66
CA SER A 19 -31.27 -38.03 13.61
C SER A 19 -32.61 -37.52 13.10
N SER A 20 -33.68 -38.00 13.73
CA SER A 20 -35.04 -37.51 13.59
C SER A 20 -35.05 -36.00 13.79
N PHE A 21 -35.34 -35.29 12.71
CA PHE A 21 -35.67 -33.88 12.74
C PHE A 21 -37.11 -33.78 13.25
N ASP A 22 -37.27 -33.61 14.56
CA ASP A 22 -38.59 -33.35 15.15
C ASP A 22 -39.08 -31.96 14.71
N PRO A 23 -40.23 -31.85 14.02
CA PRO A 23 -40.87 -30.58 13.77
C PRO A 23 -41.48 -30.07 15.08
N GLN A 24 -40.99 -28.93 15.57
CA GLN A 24 -41.60 -28.26 16.72
C GLN A 24 -43.05 -27.86 16.37
N PRO A 25 -44.03 -28.14 17.25
CA PRO A 25 -45.43 -27.83 16.99
C PRO A 25 -45.73 -26.34 17.13
N SER A 26 -46.48 -25.86 16.13
CA SER A 26 -47.19 -24.60 16.05
C SER A 26 -48.03 -24.32 17.30
N ALA A 27 -47.84 -23.16 17.91
CA ALA A 27 -48.76 -22.59 18.87
C ALA A 27 -49.20 -21.18 18.42
N ALA A 28 -50.50 -21.07 18.14
CA ALA A 28 -51.39 -19.89 18.16
C ALA A 28 -50.92 -18.63 17.39
N VAL A 29 -51.45 -18.30 16.21
CA VAL A 29 -52.83 -17.83 15.94
C VAL A 29 -53.33 -16.82 16.97
N THR A 30 -53.01 -15.54 16.73
CA THR A 30 -53.87 -14.40 17.04
C THR A 30 -53.84 -13.46 15.83
N GLN A 31 -54.92 -13.46 15.06
CA GLN A 31 -55.33 -12.41 14.12
C GLN A 31 -56.58 -11.71 14.72
N PRO A 32 -57.17 -10.67 14.10
CA PRO A 32 -56.59 -9.49 13.45
C PRO A 32 -57.35 -8.20 13.84
N THR A 33 -56.69 -7.05 13.85
CA THR A 33 -57.29 -5.70 13.71
C THR A 33 -56.13 -4.73 13.48
N SER A 34 -56.18 -3.63 12.75
CA SER A 34 -57.11 -3.00 11.82
C SER A 34 -56.34 -1.75 11.35
N HIS A 35 -56.48 -1.36 10.08
CA HIS A 35 -56.32 0.00 9.55
C HIS A 35 -55.58 1.05 10.41
N GLN A 36 -54.41 1.50 9.96
CA GLN A 36 -54.03 2.92 9.94
C GLN A 36 -52.73 3.07 9.14
N SER A 37 -52.84 3.59 7.92
CA SER A 37 -52.64 5.01 7.63
C SER A 37 -51.19 5.27 7.18
N ALA A 38 -51.04 5.26 5.86
CA ALA A 38 -49.95 5.95 5.19
C ALA A 38 -49.96 7.42 5.62
N ARG A 39 -49.02 7.81 6.48
CA ARG A 39 -48.65 9.21 6.70
C ARG A 39 -47.13 9.28 6.82
N SER A 40 -46.53 9.73 5.71
CA SER A 40 -45.49 10.77 5.68
C SER A 40 -44.78 11.05 7.02
N PHE A 41 -43.59 10.50 7.19
CA PHE A 41 -42.58 11.08 8.08
C PHE A 41 -41.23 11.04 7.37
N LEU A 42 -41.05 11.99 6.44
CA LEU A 42 -39.75 12.53 6.07
C LEU A 42 -39.15 13.18 7.34
N GLY A 43 -38.55 12.33 8.17
CA GLY A 43 -37.76 12.74 9.32
C GLY A 43 -36.49 13.42 8.83
N LYS A 44 -36.51 14.74 8.86
CA LYS A 44 -35.37 15.63 8.68
C LYS A 44 -34.31 15.27 9.73
N VAL A 45 -33.33 14.46 9.34
CA VAL A 45 -32.14 14.16 10.16
C VAL A 45 -31.21 15.38 10.10
N ASN A 46 -31.59 16.43 10.80
CA ASN A 46 -30.69 17.52 11.16
C ASN A 46 -29.91 17.07 12.40
N SER A 47 -28.73 16.52 12.19
CA SER A 47 -27.67 16.49 13.20
C SER A 47 -26.32 16.43 12.52
N ALA A 48 -25.90 17.60 12.06
CA ALA A 48 -24.52 17.91 11.77
C ALA A 48 -23.71 17.77 13.06
N SER A 49 -23.25 16.55 13.36
CA SER A 49 -22.08 16.37 14.21
C SER A 49 -20.87 16.72 13.36
N SER A 50 -20.41 17.96 13.52
CA SER A 50 -19.13 18.45 13.00
C SER A 50 -18.00 17.72 13.71
N ILE A 51 -17.75 16.48 13.31
CA ILE A 51 -16.53 15.75 13.65
C ILE A 51 -15.38 16.57 13.03
N PRO A 52 -14.42 17.09 13.82
CA PRO A 52 -13.32 17.89 13.30
C PRO A 52 -12.36 17.00 12.49
N LYS A 53 -12.67 16.82 11.20
CA LYS A 53 -11.93 15.97 10.25
C LYS A 53 -10.61 16.60 9.76
N GLY A 54 -10.20 17.76 10.26
CA GLY A 54 -9.15 18.56 9.61
C GLY A 54 -7.71 18.41 10.12
N TYR A 55 -7.49 18.22 11.42
CA TYR A 55 -6.15 18.53 11.98
C TYR A 55 -5.23 17.32 12.21
N PHE A 56 -5.78 16.15 12.56
CA PHE A 56 -4.93 15.00 12.92
C PHE A 56 -4.37 14.25 11.70
N SER A 57 -5.10 14.24 10.58
CA SER A 57 -4.69 13.57 9.34
C SER A 57 -3.45 14.22 8.70
N ASN A 58 -3.38 15.56 8.72
CA ASN A 58 -2.34 16.28 7.99
C ASN A 58 -0.98 16.21 8.69
N ARG A 59 -0.95 16.21 10.03
CA ARG A 59 0.30 16.09 10.80
C ARG A 59 0.89 14.68 10.72
N TRP A 60 0.04 13.64 10.77
CA TRP A 60 0.48 12.25 10.65
C TRP A 60 1.01 11.95 9.24
N ARG A 61 0.36 12.46 8.19
CA ARG A 61 0.81 12.34 6.78
C ARG A 61 2.14 13.07 6.52
N LYS A 62 2.31 14.30 7.00
CA LYS A 62 3.57 15.06 6.85
C LYS A 62 4.75 14.35 7.54
N ASN A 63 4.53 13.76 8.72
CA ASN A 63 5.58 13.02 9.44
C ASN A 63 5.90 11.67 8.82
N ILE A 64 4.91 10.95 8.28
CA ILE A 64 5.14 9.68 7.59
C ILE A 64 5.86 9.90 6.27
N CYS A 65 5.45 10.86 5.44
CA CYS A 65 6.21 11.19 4.23
C CYS A 65 7.65 11.61 4.56
N LYS A 66 7.86 12.42 5.60
CA LYS A 66 9.21 12.84 6.03
C LYS A 66 10.06 11.69 6.58
N THR A 67 9.44 10.67 7.18
CA THR A 67 10.11 9.48 7.73
C THR A 67 10.35 8.40 6.66
N ILE A 68 9.42 8.25 5.71
CA ILE A 68 9.53 7.35 4.54
C ILE A 68 10.56 7.90 3.54
N MET A 69 10.62 9.22 3.34
CA MET A 69 11.57 9.86 2.42
C MET A 69 12.92 10.18 3.06
N LYS A 70 13.05 10.16 4.39
CA LYS A 70 14.34 9.90 5.05
C LYS A 70 14.71 8.43 4.88
N SER A 71 14.83 8.00 3.62
CA SER A 71 15.75 6.91 3.31
C SER A 71 17.08 7.33 3.90
N TYR A 72 17.46 6.61 4.95
CA TYR A 72 18.78 6.67 5.53
C TYR A 72 19.77 6.35 4.41
N ARG A 73 20.19 7.39 3.68
CA ARG A 73 21.45 7.37 2.97
C ARG A 73 22.46 7.37 4.10
N ILE A 74 22.76 6.16 4.59
CA ILE A 74 23.89 5.88 5.48
C ILE A 74 25.05 6.57 4.79
N ARG A 75 25.45 7.76 5.27
CA ARG A 75 26.67 8.40 4.82
C ARG A 75 27.76 7.50 5.38
N PRO A 76 28.54 6.77 4.55
CA PRO A 76 29.66 6.04 5.08
C PRO A 76 30.62 7.07 5.69
N LEU A 77 30.66 7.12 7.02
CA LEU A 77 31.69 7.81 7.79
C LEU A 77 32.96 6.97 7.61
N GLY A 78 33.72 7.25 6.56
CA GLY A 78 34.91 6.47 6.27
C GLY A 78 35.43 6.70 4.88
N ARG A 79 36.26 7.73 4.76
CA ARG A 79 37.12 8.06 3.64
C ARG A 79 38.00 6.86 3.25
N SER A 80 37.52 6.00 2.36
CA SER A 80 38.40 5.21 1.49
C SER A 80 37.86 5.27 0.07
N ARG A 81 38.65 5.91 -0.78
CA ARG A 81 38.34 6.33 -2.14
C ARG A 81 38.57 5.15 -3.08
N GLU A 82 37.74 4.12 -2.95
CA GLU A 82 37.56 3.12 -4.00
C GLU A 82 36.11 3.23 -4.50
N ASN A 83 35.99 3.31 -5.82
CA ASN A 83 34.82 3.75 -6.58
C ASN A 83 33.61 2.81 -6.43
N ILE A 84 32.98 2.79 -5.27
CA ILE A 84 31.69 2.13 -5.07
C ILE A 84 30.64 3.17 -5.45
N ASN A 85 30.16 3.08 -6.68
CA ASN A 85 28.97 3.79 -7.13
C ASN A 85 27.79 3.36 -6.24
N ILE A 86 27.41 4.20 -5.28
CA ILE A 86 26.21 4.07 -4.42
C ILE A 86 24.94 4.45 -5.22
N GLY A 87 24.89 4.00 -6.48
CA GLY A 87 23.67 3.75 -7.23
C GLY A 87 23.64 2.25 -7.37
N GLY A 88 23.10 1.57 -6.35
CA GLY A 88 23.24 0.13 -6.14
C GLY A 88 22.67 -0.71 -7.27
N ASN A 89 23.44 -0.88 -8.35
CA ASN A 89 23.41 -2.09 -9.12
C ASN A 89 23.97 -3.16 -8.19
N ILE A 90 23.05 -3.93 -7.60
CA ILE A 90 23.39 -5.13 -6.87
C ILE A 90 23.96 -6.06 -7.93
N ASN A 91 25.27 -6.03 -8.12
CA ASN A 91 26.00 -7.09 -8.79
C ASN A 91 25.83 -8.32 -7.90
N LEU A 92 24.69 -9.00 -8.05
CA LEU A 92 24.51 -10.36 -7.58
C LEU A 92 25.76 -11.10 -8.03
N ARG A 93 26.45 -11.75 -7.09
CA ARG A 93 27.74 -12.45 -7.25
C ARG A 93 27.83 -13.43 -8.44
N PHE A 94 26.76 -13.61 -9.20
CA PHE A 94 26.62 -14.41 -10.40
C PHE A 94 27.03 -13.69 -11.71
N GLY A 95 27.50 -12.44 -11.66
CA GLY A 95 28.03 -11.74 -12.85
C GLY A 95 26.98 -11.38 -13.91
N LEU A 96 25.69 -11.51 -13.58
CA LEU A 96 24.57 -11.13 -14.44
C LEU A 96 24.10 -9.73 -14.04
N ASN A 97 24.29 -8.76 -14.93
CA ASN A 97 23.73 -7.42 -14.81
C ASN A 97 22.21 -7.48 -15.01
N LEU A 98 21.47 -7.84 -13.97
CA LEU A 98 20.01 -7.83 -13.98
C LEU A 98 19.51 -6.38 -13.83
N PRO A 99 18.61 -5.90 -14.71
CA PRO A 99 18.11 -4.52 -14.69
C PRO A 99 17.02 -4.28 -13.63
N VAL A 100 17.13 -4.96 -12.49
CA VAL A 100 16.16 -4.93 -11.40
C VAL A 100 16.79 -4.22 -10.22
N LYS A 101 16.24 -3.05 -9.87
CA LYS A 101 16.58 -2.29 -8.68
C LYS A 101 15.64 -2.71 -7.56
N ILE A 102 16.20 -3.09 -6.41
CA ILE A 102 15.40 -3.45 -5.22
C ILE A 102 15.31 -2.20 -4.35
N ARG A 103 14.09 -1.81 -3.97
CA ARG A 103 13.87 -0.69 -3.04
C ARG A 103 13.91 -1.21 -1.59
N PRO A 104 15.01 -0.98 -0.82
CA PRO A 104 15.18 -1.59 0.50
C PRO A 104 14.11 -1.15 1.51
N PHE A 105 13.62 0.07 1.39
CA PHE A 105 12.56 0.60 2.26
C PHE A 105 11.28 -0.24 2.19
N PHE A 106 10.82 -0.59 0.98
CA PHE A 106 9.63 -1.43 0.80
C PHE A 106 9.86 -2.87 1.26
N CYS A 107 11.07 -3.40 1.08
CA CYS A 107 11.43 -4.70 1.60
C CYS A 107 11.36 -4.75 3.14
N LEU A 108 11.92 -3.74 3.82
CA LEU A 108 11.83 -3.61 5.28
C LEU A 108 10.39 -3.44 5.74
N SER A 109 9.62 -2.56 5.08
CA SER A 109 8.19 -2.35 5.37
C SER A 109 7.40 -3.64 5.25
N THR A 110 7.59 -4.40 4.16
CA THR A 110 6.93 -5.69 3.95
C THR A 110 7.29 -6.69 5.04
N THR A 111 8.56 -6.75 5.42
CA THR A 111 9.04 -7.64 6.51
C THR A 111 8.39 -7.28 7.84
N ILE A 112 8.35 -6.00 8.19
CA ILE A 112 7.69 -5.52 9.42
C ILE A 112 6.19 -5.85 9.38
N THR A 113 5.51 -5.60 8.26
CA THR A 113 4.09 -5.92 8.09
C THR A 113 3.82 -7.42 8.25
N LEU A 114 4.67 -8.28 7.69
CA LEU A 114 4.55 -9.74 7.87
C LEU A 114 4.71 -10.15 9.33
N VAL A 115 5.70 -9.59 10.04
CA VAL A 115 5.89 -9.86 11.48
C VAL A 115 4.70 -9.38 12.30
N VAL A 116 4.17 -8.19 12.01
CA VAL A 116 2.98 -7.65 12.71
C VAL A 116 1.76 -8.53 12.44
N LEU A 117 1.50 -8.89 11.18
CA LEU A 117 0.38 -9.77 10.83
C LEU A 117 0.53 -11.15 11.45
N LEU A 118 1.75 -11.70 11.49
CA LEU A 118 2.06 -12.96 12.17
C LEU A 118 1.72 -12.88 13.67
N VAL A 119 2.21 -11.85 14.35
CA VAL A 119 1.92 -11.66 15.78
C VAL A 119 0.43 -11.52 16.02
N ILE A 120 -0.28 -10.76 15.18
CA ILE A 120 -1.73 -10.62 15.29
C ILE A 120 -2.43 -11.96 15.06
N TRP A 121 -1.97 -12.75 14.08
CA TRP A 121 -2.52 -14.06 13.73
C TRP A 121 -2.44 -15.06 14.87
N PHE A 122 -1.31 -15.09 15.57
CA PHE A 122 -1.04 -16.08 16.60
C PHE A 122 -1.55 -15.67 17.98
N HIS A 123 -2.11 -14.46 18.14
CA HIS A 123 -2.50 -13.95 19.44
C HIS A 123 -4.02 -14.10 19.69
N PRO A 124 -4.47 -15.14 20.43
CA PRO A 124 -5.89 -15.43 20.63
C PRO A 124 -6.64 -14.29 21.33
N SER A 125 -5.97 -13.52 22.19
CA SER A 125 -6.62 -12.41 22.90
C SER A 125 -6.97 -11.23 21.99
N LEU A 126 -6.33 -11.07 20.83
CA LEU A 126 -6.66 -9.99 19.91
C LEU A 126 -7.97 -10.26 19.17
N HIS A 127 -8.29 -11.53 18.92
CA HIS A 127 -9.58 -11.94 18.38
C HIS A 127 -10.74 -11.66 19.35
N ALA A 128 -10.49 -11.71 20.65
CA ALA A 128 -11.48 -11.33 21.65
C ALA A 128 -11.72 -9.81 21.69
N LEU A 129 -10.70 -9.00 21.40
CA LEU A 129 -10.78 -7.54 21.47
C LEU A 129 -11.35 -6.90 20.19
N MET A 130 -11.04 -7.48 19.02
CA MET A 130 -11.57 -7.04 17.73
C MET A 130 -12.57 -8.06 17.21
N PRO A 131 -13.89 -7.79 17.28
CA PRO A 131 -14.93 -8.63 16.67
C PRO A 131 -14.96 -8.46 15.15
N ILE A 132 -13.78 -8.45 14.52
CA ILE A 132 -13.63 -8.44 13.07
C ILE A 132 -13.71 -9.91 12.63
N PRO A 133 -14.56 -10.25 11.64
CA PRO A 133 -14.60 -11.60 11.11
C PRO A 133 -13.21 -11.97 10.57
N GLU A 134 -12.73 -13.17 10.93
CA GLU A 134 -11.40 -13.69 10.56
C GLU A 134 -11.14 -13.57 9.05
N LYS A 135 -12.18 -13.75 8.25
CA LYS A 135 -12.17 -13.61 6.78
C LYS A 135 -11.71 -12.22 6.31
N LEU A 136 -12.11 -11.15 6.99
CA LEU A 136 -11.67 -9.80 6.63
C LEU A 136 -10.20 -9.58 6.97
N PHE A 137 -9.71 -10.21 8.03
CA PHE A 137 -8.31 -10.11 8.41
C PHE A 137 -7.38 -10.71 7.34
N HIS A 138 -7.74 -11.90 6.84
CA HIS A 138 -7.13 -12.50 5.65
C HIS A 138 -7.12 -11.53 4.45
N PHE A 139 -8.29 -11.00 4.11
CA PHE A 139 -8.45 -10.09 2.97
C PHE A 139 -7.54 -8.87 3.09
N PHE A 140 -7.59 -8.15 4.21
CA PHE A 140 -6.82 -6.92 4.40
C PHE A 140 -5.32 -7.20 4.58
N GLY A 141 -4.95 -8.29 5.25
CA GLY A 141 -3.55 -8.71 5.40
C GLY A 141 -2.90 -8.97 4.04
N PHE A 142 -3.54 -9.79 3.20
CA PHE A 142 -3.05 -10.06 1.84
C PHE A 142 -3.11 -8.83 0.94
N LEU A 143 -4.10 -7.96 1.08
CA LEU A 143 -4.17 -6.69 0.35
C LEU A 143 -2.95 -5.81 0.64
N ILE A 144 -2.62 -5.61 1.92
CA ILE A 144 -1.49 -4.75 2.33
C ILE A 144 -0.15 -5.38 1.92
N ILE A 145 0.06 -6.67 2.20
CA ILE A 145 1.30 -7.37 1.85
C ILE A 145 1.51 -7.33 0.34
N THR A 146 0.50 -7.66 -0.46
CA THR A 146 0.60 -7.65 -1.93
C THR A 146 0.89 -6.25 -2.45
N SER A 147 0.26 -5.23 -1.86
CA SER A 147 0.48 -3.85 -2.27
C SER A 147 1.93 -3.40 -2.02
N LEU A 148 2.49 -3.72 -0.84
CA LEU A 148 3.87 -3.43 -0.49
C LEU A 148 4.86 -4.25 -1.33
N PHE A 149 4.59 -5.53 -1.54
CA PHE A 149 5.44 -6.44 -2.31
C PHE A 149 5.59 -6.00 -3.76
N TYR A 150 4.49 -5.59 -4.41
CA TYR A 150 4.52 -5.03 -5.78
C TYR A 150 5.47 -3.83 -5.90
N SER A 151 5.68 -3.08 -4.81
CA SER A 151 6.54 -1.89 -4.77
C SER A 151 8.02 -2.22 -4.54
N ILE A 152 8.39 -3.48 -4.27
CA ILE A 152 9.78 -3.89 -4.00
C ILE A 152 10.63 -3.91 -5.28
N PRO A 153 10.28 -4.72 -6.32
CA PRO A 153 11.05 -4.73 -7.55
C PRO A 153 10.75 -3.46 -8.35
N GLU A 154 11.80 -2.77 -8.78
CA GLU A 154 11.71 -1.70 -9.76
C GLU A 154 12.60 -2.03 -10.94
N VAL A 155 11.97 -2.27 -12.09
CA VAL A 155 12.69 -2.47 -13.35
C VAL A 155 13.06 -1.11 -13.94
N GLU A 156 14.33 -0.98 -14.32
CA GLU A 156 14.87 0.22 -14.97
C GLU A 156 14.20 0.47 -16.34
N ASP A 157 13.91 1.73 -16.65
CA ASP A 157 13.19 2.12 -17.86
C ASP A 157 13.89 1.67 -19.16
N GLN A 158 15.22 1.66 -19.17
CA GLN A 158 16.02 1.26 -20.33
C GLN A 158 15.81 -0.22 -20.70
N SER A 159 15.41 -1.06 -19.76
CA SER A 159 15.24 -2.50 -19.98
C SER A 159 13.81 -2.89 -20.36
N LYS A 160 12.87 -1.94 -20.33
CA LYS A 160 11.46 -2.17 -20.69
C LYS A 160 11.20 -2.33 -22.19
N VAL A 161 12.26 -2.33 -23.01
CA VAL A 161 12.20 -2.66 -24.44
C VAL A 161 11.70 -4.10 -24.64
N ILE A 162 12.04 -5.01 -23.73
CA ILE A 162 11.58 -6.40 -23.79
C ILE A 162 10.25 -6.51 -23.04
N TRP A 163 9.25 -7.10 -23.70
CA TRP A 163 7.90 -7.29 -23.17
C TRP A 163 7.87 -7.87 -21.74
N TYR A 164 8.64 -8.93 -21.46
CA TYR A 164 8.69 -9.57 -20.14
C TYR A 164 9.09 -8.59 -19.01
N TRP A 165 10.05 -7.70 -19.26
CA TRP A 165 10.51 -6.71 -18.27
C TRP A 165 9.45 -5.67 -17.93
N ASN A 166 8.52 -5.40 -18.86
CA ASN A 166 7.40 -4.51 -18.62
C ASN A 166 6.37 -5.11 -17.65
N TYR A 167 6.26 -6.44 -17.59
CA TYR A 167 5.34 -7.18 -16.72
C TYR A 167 6.04 -7.85 -15.54
N PHE A 168 7.31 -7.53 -15.27
CA PHE A 168 8.09 -8.24 -14.26
C PHE A 168 7.50 -8.08 -12.84
N ASN A 169 7.02 -6.89 -12.49
CA ASN A 169 6.43 -6.63 -11.17
C ASN A 169 5.11 -7.39 -11.01
N GLU A 170 4.33 -7.47 -12.09
CA GLU A 170 3.07 -8.19 -12.19
C GLU A 170 3.30 -9.69 -12.07
N ILE A 171 4.25 -10.23 -12.83
CA ILE A 171 4.59 -11.67 -12.82
C ILE A 171 5.17 -12.08 -11.46
N SER A 172 6.11 -11.31 -10.92
CA SER A 172 6.72 -11.62 -9.62
C SER A 172 5.71 -11.53 -8.47
N THR A 173 4.84 -10.52 -8.47
CA THR A 173 3.75 -10.41 -7.48
C THR A 173 2.71 -11.51 -7.64
N GLY A 174 2.34 -11.85 -8.87
CA GLY A 174 1.45 -12.98 -9.16
C GLY A 174 2.02 -14.29 -8.62
N LEU A 175 3.28 -14.58 -8.93
CA LEU A 175 3.94 -15.80 -8.47
C LEU A 175 4.06 -15.86 -6.94
N VAL A 176 4.59 -14.80 -6.32
CA VAL A 176 4.90 -14.81 -4.88
C VAL A 176 3.66 -14.60 -4.03
N CYS A 177 2.80 -13.64 -4.35
CA CYS A 177 1.64 -13.31 -3.52
C CYS A 177 0.42 -14.19 -3.82
N PHE A 178 0.07 -14.42 -5.09
CA PHE A 178 -1.12 -15.24 -5.41
C PHE A 178 -0.83 -16.74 -5.25
N PHE A 179 0.24 -17.21 -5.88
CA PHE A 179 0.53 -18.65 -5.90
C PHE A 179 1.19 -19.10 -4.59
N LEU A 180 2.37 -18.59 -4.24
CA LEU A 180 3.05 -19.01 -3.00
C LEU A 180 2.32 -18.49 -1.75
N GLY A 181 1.90 -17.23 -1.75
CA GLY A 181 1.24 -16.61 -0.60
C GLY A 181 -0.20 -17.06 -0.42
N GLY A 182 -1.02 -17.03 -1.46
CA GLY A 182 -2.44 -17.35 -1.36
C GLY A 182 -2.76 -18.83 -1.45
N PHE A 183 -2.17 -19.55 -2.41
CA PHE A 183 -2.52 -20.96 -2.68
C PHE A 183 -1.68 -21.94 -1.85
N CYS A 184 -0.35 -21.78 -1.80
CA CYS A 184 0.51 -22.71 -1.06
C CYS A 184 0.28 -22.65 0.46
N THR A 185 -0.09 -21.49 1.02
CA THR A 185 -0.37 -21.38 2.46
C THR A 185 -1.58 -22.22 2.88
N GLU A 186 -2.62 -22.27 2.05
CA GLU A 186 -3.80 -23.13 2.29
C GLU A 186 -3.46 -24.61 2.13
N ILE A 187 -2.61 -24.97 1.17
CA ILE A 187 -2.11 -26.35 1.04
C ILE A 187 -1.32 -26.75 2.29
N ILE A 188 -0.48 -25.87 2.81
CA ILE A 188 0.27 -26.15 4.05
C ILE A 188 -0.68 -26.31 5.23
N GLN A 189 -1.78 -25.55 5.30
CA GLN A 189 -2.82 -25.75 6.32
C GLN A 189 -3.57 -27.08 6.16
N LEU A 190 -3.77 -27.58 4.93
CA LEU A 190 -4.32 -28.92 4.68
C LEU A 190 -3.41 -30.04 5.23
N VAL A 191 -2.11 -29.80 5.28
CA VAL A 191 -1.15 -30.76 5.87
C VAL A 191 -1.27 -30.80 7.40
N ILE A 192 -1.90 -29.80 8.01
CA ILE A 192 -2.12 -29.73 9.46
C ILE A 192 -3.41 -30.49 9.82
N PRO A 193 -3.33 -31.68 10.46
CA PRO A 193 -4.47 -32.58 10.58
C PRO A 193 -5.62 -32.05 11.44
N TRP A 194 -5.37 -31.06 12.30
CA TRP A 194 -6.38 -30.48 13.18
C TRP A 194 -7.11 -29.26 12.59
N LYS A 195 -6.73 -28.77 11.39
CA LYS A 195 -7.39 -27.60 10.78
C LYS A 195 -8.16 -28.03 9.54
N ALA A 196 -9.48 -27.82 9.57
CA ALA A 196 -10.34 -28.09 8.43
C ALA A 196 -10.10 -27.08 7.31
N PHE A 197 -10.21 -27.55 6.07
CA PHE A 197 -10.12 -26.70 4.90
C PHE A 197 -11.29 -25.72 4.82
N SER A 198 -10.98 -24.44 4.73
CA SER A 198 -11.98 -23.38 4.62
C SER A 198 -11.86 -22.71 3.25
N TRP A 199 -12.77 -23.07 2.33
CA TRP A 199 -12.84 -22.44 1.00
C TRP A 199 -12.97 -20.92 1.09
N SER A 200 -13.58 -20.39 2.15
CA SER A 200 -13.72 -18.94 2.31
C SER A 200 -12.40 -18.24 2.58
N ASP A 201 -11.45 -18.90 3.23
CA ASP A 201 -10.17 -18.29 3.59
C ASP A 201 -9.27 -18.22 2.36
N LEU A 202 -9.28 -19.29 1.55
CA LEU A 202 -8.67 -19.29 0.22
C LEU A 202 -9.22 -18.14 -0.66
N ILE A 203 -10.55 -18.03 -0.79
CA ILE A 203 -11.16 -16.97 -1.62
C ILE A 203 -10.81 -15.58 -1.08
N SER A 204 -10.82 -15.41 0.25
CA SER A 204 -10.48 -14.15 0.89
C SER A 204 -9.03 -13.73 0.62
N ASN A 205 -8.08 -14.67 0.71
CA ASN A 205 -6.68 -14.42 0.37
C ASN A 205 -6.53 -14.01 -1.09
N GLN A 206 -7.18 -14.73 -2.03
CA GLN A 206 -7.10 -14.44 -3.46
C GLN A 206 -7.73 -13.08 -3.82
N LEU A 207 -8.87 -12.73 -3.19
CA LEU A 207 -9.49 -11.42 -3.34
C LEU A 207 -8.63 -10.31 -2.77
N GLY A 208 -7.99 -10.55 -1.61
CA GLY A 208 -7.03 -9.62 -1.00
C GLY A 208 -5.85 -9.36 -1.92
N CYS A 209 -5.24 -10.41 -2.48
CA CYS A 209 -4.16 -10.30 -3.46
C CYS A 209 -4.60 -9.52 -4.70
N LEU A 210 -5.79 -9.79 -5.26
CA LEU A 210 -6.31 -9.08 -6.43
C LEU A 210 -6.55 -7.60 -6.16
N ALA A 211 -7.18 -7.28 -5.03
CA ALA A 211 -7.42 -5.91 -4.61
C ALA A 211 -6.10 -5.16 -4.34
N GLY A 212 -5.15 -5.79 -3.63
CA GLY A 212 -3.83 -5.21 -3.33
C GLY A 212 -3.01 -4.97 -4.59
N TYR A 213 -3.02 -5.92 -5.52
CA TYR A 213 -2.40 -5.77 -6.84
C TYR A 213 -3.00 -4.59 -7.62
N LYS A 214 -4.33 -4.51 -7.73
CA LYS A 214 -5.01 -3.42 -8.46
C LYS A 214 -4.76 -2.06 -7.81
N LEU A 215 -4.74 -2.01 -6.48
CA LEU A 215 -4.42 -0.80 -5.74
C LEU A 215 -2.98 -0.34 -6.03
N SER A 216 -2.01 -1.24 -5.98
CA SER A 216 -0.63 -0.89 -6.29
C SER A 216 -0.40 -0.52 -7.74
N GLU A 217 -1.04 -1.21 -8.68
CA GLU A 217 -1.03 -0.85 -10.10
C GLU A 217 -1.54 0.58 -10.32
N TYR A 218 -2.66 0.93 -9.67
CA TYR A 218 -3.24 2.27 -9.74
C TYR A 218 -2.30 3.33 -9.13
N LEU A 219 -1.76 3.07 -7.93
CA LEU A 219 -0.85 3.99 -7.25
C LEU A 219 0.44 4.21 -8.06
N HIS A 220 0.97 3.14 -8.66
CA HIS A 220 2.18 3.21 -9.48
C HIS A 220 1.97 4.01 -10.76
N ARG A 221 0.86 3.80 -11.47
CA ARG A 221 0.50 4.60 -12.65
C ARG A 221 0.34 6.08 -12.29
N ARG A 222 -0.37 6.37 -11.20
CA ARG A 222 -0.55 7.74 -10.71
C ARG A 222 0.77 8.40 -10.32
N TYR A 223 1.69 7.64 -9.71
CA TYR A 223 3.02 8.13 -9.36
C TYR A 223 3.84 8.46 -10.61
N ARG A 224 3.89 7.58 -11.61
CA ARG A 224 4.61 7.84 -12.87
C ARG A 224 4.07 9.07 -13.59
N HIS A 225 2.75 9.19 -13.71
CA HIS A 225 2.13 10.36 -14.34
C HIS A 225 2.52 11.68 -13.64
N ARG A 226 2.67 11.67 -12.31
CA ARG A 226 3.13 12.86 -11.56
C ARG A 226 4.60 13.17 -11.79
N LEU A 227 5.46 12.15 -11.92
CA LEU A 227 6.87 12.34 -12.26
C LEU A 227 7.06 12.83 -13.70
N GLU A 228 6.22 12.36 -14.63
CA GLU A 228 6.23 12.86 -16.01
C GLU A 228 5.84 14.33 -16.05
N LEU A 229 4.78 14.71 -15.33
CA LEU A 229 4.38 16.12 -15.21
C LEU A 229 5.50 16.98 -14.60
N SER A 230 6.15 16.56 -13.51
CA SER A 230 7.20 17.39 -12.90
C SER A 230 8.38 17.65 -13.84
N LYS A 231 8.73 16.69 -14.70
CA LYS A 231 9.79 16.87 -15.70
C LYS A 231 9.46 17.93 -16.75
N PHE A 232 8.19 18.10 -17.11
CA PHE A 232 7.77 19.13 -18.07
C PHE A 232 7.78 20.54 -17.47
N TYR A 233 7.61 20.68 -16.15
CA TYR A 233 7.57 21.98 -15.48
C TYR A 233 8.94 22.45 -14.93
N GLU A 234 9.92 21.55 -14.78
CA GLU A 234 11.29 21.87 -14.37
C GLU A 234 11.96 23.05 -15.14
N PRO A 235 11.86 23.17 -16.48
CA PRO A 235 12.48 24.29 -17.17
C PRO A 235 11.83 25.65 -16.86
N LEU A 236 10.54 25.69 -16.53
CA LEU A 236 9.82 26.94 -16.24
C LEU A 236 10.21 27.55 -14.89
N SER A 237 10.50 26.72 -13.88
CA SER A 237 11.02 27.19 -12.60
C SER A 237 12.42 27.80 -12.75
N SER A 238 13.27 27.20 -13.59
CA SER A 238 14.62 27.74 -13.84
C SER A 238 14.62 29.08 -14.61
N LEU A 239 13.62 29.32 -15.46
CA LEU A 239 13.47 30.59 -16.19
C LEU A 239 13.00 31.73 -15.28
N ARG A 240 12.13 31.44 -14.29
CA ARG A 240 11.61 32.45 -13.35
C ARG A 240 12.69 33.04 -12.45
N GLU A 241 13.74 32.28 -12.15
CA GLU A 241 14.85 32.73 -11.29
C GLU A 241 15.86 33.62 -12.04
N ILE A 242 15.89 33.57 -13.39
CA ILE A 242 16.83 34.34 -14.22
C ILE A 242 16.33 35.77 -14.52
N GLU A 243 15.02 36.02 -14.44
CA GLU A 243 14.41 37.28 -14.93
C GLU A 243 14.13 38.36 -13.87
N LEU A 244 14.60 38.21 -12.63
CA LEU A 244 14.52 39.30 -11.64
C LEU A 244 15.93 39.75 -11.22
N PRO A 245 16.63 40.54 -12.06
CA PRO A 245 17.58 41.50 -11.50
C PRO A 245 16.77 42.37 -10.55
N SER A 246 16.99 42.15 -9.25
CA SER A 246 16.45 43.01 -8.21
C SER A 246 17.06 44.39 -8.43
N ASP A 247 16.29 45.29 -9.04
CA ASP A 247 16.54 46.73 -9.13
C ASP A 247 16.52 47.36 -7.72
N ASN A 248 17.39 46.87 -6.82
CA ASN A 248 17.84 47.63 -5.67
C ASN A 248 19.08 48.38 -6.13
N GLU A 249 18.84 49.45 -6.87
CA GLU A 249 19.75 50.59 -6.88
C GLU A 249 19.82 51.17 -5.46
N GLU A 250 20.97 51.76 -5.12
CA GLU A 250 21.30 52.48 -3.87
C GLU A 250 21.92 51.62 -2.74
N ASP A 251 23.25 51.43 -2.75
CA ASP A 251 24.16 52.26 -1.94
C ASP A 251 25.63 51.83 -2.13
N GLU A 252 26.52 52.82 -2.20
CA GLU A 252 27.93 52.69 -2.58
C GLU A 252 28.78 52.02 -1.49
N GLY A 253 29.59 51.02 -1.88
CA GLY A 253 30.51 50.36 -0.94
C GLY A 253 31.49 49.43 -1.63
N ILE A 254 32.45 49.99 -2.35
CA ILE A 254 33.54 49.31 -3.04
C ILE A 254 34.40 48.51 -2.04
N GLY A 255 34.41 47.18 -2.18
CA GLY A 255 35.52 46.34 -1.72
C GLY A 255 35.11 45.04 -1.01
N ASP A 256 34.67 44.02 -1.75
CA ASP A 256 34.77 42.60 -1.34
C ASP A 256 34.35 41.61 -2.46
N LEU A 257 34.83 41.87 -3.69
CA LEU A 257 34.40 41.16 -4.91
C LEU A 257 34.97 39.72 -5.06
N GLN A 258 35.62 39.16 -4.04
CA GLN A 258 36.23 37.83 -4.07
C GLN A 258 35.47 36.77 -3.24
N ARG A 259 34.31 37.11 -2.69
CA ARG A 259 33.48 36.20 -1.86
C ARG A 259 32.25 35.63 -2.56
N ALA A 260 31.92 36.12 -3.76
CA ALA A 260 30.69 35.72 -4.48
C ALA A 260 30.81 34.38 -5.22
N GLU A 261 32.01 33.93 -5.58
CA GLU A 261 32.20 32.65 -6.31
C GLU A 261 32.12 31.42 -5.37
N ILE A 262 32.25 31.63 -4.05
CA ILE A 262 32.04 30.57 -3.02
C ILE A 262 30.56 30.46 -2.61
N ALA A 263 29.72 31.47 -2.91
CA ALA A 263 28.30 31.43 -2.60
C ALA A 263 27.45 30.66 -3.64
N PHE A 264 27.87 30.61 -4.90
CA PHE A 264 27.18 29.84 -5.95
C PHE A 264 27.52 28.34 -5.96
N GLY A 265 28.58 27.91 -5.23
CA GLY A 265 28.87 26.49 -5.00
C GLY A 265 27.93 25.80 -4.00
N GLY A 266 26.98 26.54 -3.42
CA GLY A 266 26.02 26.07 -2.41
C GLY A 266 24.67 25.57 -2.95
N LEU A 267 24.38 25.73 -4.25
CA LEU A 267 23.15 25.22 -4.89
C LEU A 267 23.28 23.73 -5.24
N ASN A 268 23.75 22.93 -4.28
CA ASN A 268 23.58 21.48 -4.29
C ASN A 268 22.18 21.11 -3.74
N ASP A 269 21.19 21.96 -3.99
CA ASP A 269 19.79 21.79 -3.62
C ASP A 269 19.02 21.00 -4.69
N ARG A 270 19.66 19.95 -5.22
CA ARG A 270 19.02 18.91 -6.04
C ARG A 270 18.00 18.06 -5.25
N ASN A 271 17.49 18.58 -4.14
CA ASN A 271 16.52 17.95 -3.26
C ASN A 271 15.11 18.56 -3.35
N GLU A 272 14.91 19.66 -4.08
CA GLU A 272 13.57 20.26 -4.26
C GLU A 272 12.57 19.34 -4.99
N LEU A 273 13.06 18.40 -5.81
CA LEU A 273 12.20 17.42 -6.49
C LEU A 273 11.59 16.35 -5.56
N SER A 274 12.05 16.25 -4.30
CA SER A 274 11.45 15.32 -3.33
C SER A 274 10.18 15.86 -2.66
N ASN A 275 9.89 17.16 -2.79
CA ASN A 275 8.73 17.84 -2.19
C ASN A 275 7.49 17.94 -3.10
N VAL A 276 7.43 17.20 -4.22
CA VAL A 276 6.25 17.19 -5.12
C VAL A 276 4.95 16.74 -4.41
N TRP A 277 5.06 16.06 -3.27
CA TRP A 277 3.91 15.63 -2.46
C TRP A 277 3.44 16.69 -1.44
N SER A 278 4.26 17.71 -1.16
CA SER A 278 4.05 18.66 -0.07
C SER A 278 3.20 19.86 -0.51
N ASP A 279 3.36 20.32 -1.75
CA ASP A 279 2.93 21.68 -2.12
C ASP A 279 1.50 21.78 -2.66
N ARG A 280 0.81 20.66 -2.93
CA ARG A 280 -0.49 20.70 -3.63
C ARG A 280 -1.74 20.53 -2.77
N ILE A 281 -1.61 20.09 -1.52
CA ILE A 281 -2.80 19.92 -0.67
C ILE A 281 -3.27 21.26 -0.08
N ASP A 282 -2.38 22.25 0.03
CA ASP A 282 -2.70 23.53 0.65
C ASP A 282 -3.17 24.59 -0.39
N GLY A 283 -3.09 24.34 -1.71
CA GLY A 283 -3.36 25.34 -2.76
C GLY A 283 -4.58 25.10 -3.70
N GLU A 284 -5.18 23.91 -3.74
CA GLU A 284 -6.33 23.65 -4.66
C GLU A 284 -7.70 24.05 -4.07
N THR A 285 -7.81 24.45 -2.80
CA THR A 285 -9.08 24.85 -2.17
C THR A 285 -9.45 26.33 -2.31
N GLU A 286 -8.56 27.21 -2.79
CA GLU A 286 -8.88 28.65 -2.93
C GLU A 286 -9.41 29.06 -4.30
N TYR A 287 -9.30 28.21 -5.34
CA TYR A 287 -9.67 28.61 -6.72
C TYR A 287 -11.15 28.42 -7.09
N PHE A 288 -11.99 27.90 -6.20
CA PHE A 288 -13.43 27.72 -6.42
C PHE A 288 -14.29 28.48 -5.42
N ASN A 289 -13.88 29.71 -5.06
CA ASN A 289 -14.81 30.63 -4.43
C ASN A 289 -15.49 31.44 -5.54
N PHE A 290 -16.55 30.87 -6.13
CA PHE A 290 -17.49 31.67 -6.91
C PHE A 290 -18.11 32.66 -5.93
N LYS A 291 -17.66 33.92 -5.96
CA LYS A 291 -18.48 35.02 -5.50
C LYS A 291 -19.72 34.97 -6.37
N GLU A 292 -20.80 34.42 -5.83
CA GLU A 292 -22.13 34.68 -6.34
C GLU A 292 -22.36 36.17 -6.12
N ASP A 293 -22.28 36.93 -7.21
CA ASP A 293 -22.65 38.34 -7.22
C ASP A 293 -24.16 38.41 -6.95
N GLU A 294 -24.54 38.84 -5.75
CA GLU A 294 -25.91 39.27 -5.44
C GLU A 294 -26.18 40.55 -6.25
N GLU A 295 -27.02 40.44 -7.28
CA GLU A 295 -27.59 41.59 -8.00
C GLU A 295 -28.69 42.24 -7.15
N ASP A 296 -28.57 43.56 -6.95
CA ASP A 296 -29.54 44.49 -6.33
C ASP A 296 -30.84 44.66 -7.15
#